data_AF-A0A645BJT3-F1
#
_entry.id   AF-A0A645BJT3-F1
#
_cell.length_a   1.000
_cell.length_b   1.000
_cell.length_c   1.000
_cell.angle_alpha   90.00
_cell.angle_beta   90.00
_cell.angle_gamma   90.00
#
_symmetry.space_group_name_H-M   'P 1'
#
loop_
_entity.id
_entity.type
_entity.pdbx_description
1 polymer ?
#
loop_
_entity_poly.entity_id
_entity_poly.type
_entity_poly.pdbx_seq_one_letter_code
_entity_poly.pdbx_strand_id
1 'polypeptide(L)'
;MPDNFVAFENPSYVNSGLIRAARTGDTICKLMLESYHNDRFILKNGDLNLVTVCVRETAILKKLGLKCNNTLQVVADTTVYPTDYFCPLDYLTNKIKITENTHSIHHYAATWYSQKEDFAKAYRLKLAKVLPTRIADLVSAFWAIMKYDGFFKALEKLRKKFSNKT
;
A
#
# COMPACT_ATOMS: atom_id res chain seq x y z
N MET A 1 19.45 -17.34 -1.23
CA MET A 1 18.02 -17.04 -1.41
C MET A 1 17.47 -17.93 -2.52
N PRO A 2 16.18 -18.29 -2.52
CA PRO A 2 15.56 -19.08 -3.60
C PRO A 2 15.54 -18.29 -4.92
N ASP A 3 15.32 -18.98 -6.03
CA ASP A 3 15.27 -18.35 -7.37
C ASP A 3 14.03 -17.47 -7.56
N ASN A 4 12.92 -17.84 -6.91
CA ASN A 4 11.64 -17.14 -6.95
C ASN A 4 11.26 -16.67 -5.55
N PHE A 5 11.23 -15.36 -5.34
CA PHE A 5 10.70 -14.80 -4.11
C PHE A 5 10.13 -13.41 -4.25
N VAL A 6 9.32 -13.04 -3.26
CA VAL A 6 8.77 -11.71 -2.97
C VAL A 6 8.73 -11.54 -1.45
N ALA A 7 8.39 -10.37 -0.95
CA ALA A 7 8.19 -10.15 0.49
C ALA A 7 6.87 -9.44 0.76
N PHE A 8 6.38 -9.51 1.99
CA PHE A 8 5.28 -8.65 2.45
C PHE A 8 5.72 -7.18 2.55
N GLU A 9 4.85 -6.27 2.14
CA GLU A 9 4.93 -4.83 2.44
C GLU A 9 4.38 -4.55 3.84
N ASN A 10 3.29 -5.25 4.14
CA ASN A 10 2.55 -5.24 5.40
C ASN A 10 1.73 -6.55 5.44
N PRO A 11 1.01 -6.86 6.54
CA PRO A 11 0.28 -8.11 6.64
C PRO A 11 -0.79 -8.34 5.56
N SER A 12 -1.20 -7.31 4.81
CA SER A 12 -2.25 -7.42 3.78
C SER A 12 -1.72 -7.58 2.36
N TYR A 13 -0.51 -7.11 2.05
CA TYR A 13 0.00 -7.01 0.67
C TYR A 13 1.46 -7.43 0.55
N VAL A 14 1.80 -8.05 -0.57
CA VAL A 14 3.20 -8.25 -0.98
C VAL A 14 3.80 -6.97 -1.59
N ASN A 15 5.12 -6.81 -1.51
CA ASN A 15 5.88 -5.64 -1.96
C ASN A 15 6.70 -5.94 -3.22
N SER A 16 6.03 -6.29 -4.30
CA SER A 16 6.68 -6.57 -5.58
C SER A 16 7.33 -5.34 -6.21
N GLY A 17 6.91 -4.13 -5.82
CA GLY A 17 7.53 -2.88 -6.24
C GLY A 17 8.91 -2.64 -5.60
N LEU A 18 9.21 -3.32 -4.49
CA LEU A 18 10.51 -3.28 -3.83
C LEU A 18 11.37 -4.49 -4.22
N ILE A 19 10.82 -5.70 -4.11
CA ILE A 19 11.58 -6.93 -4.29
C ILE A 19 10.73 -8.04 -4.90
N ARG A 20 11.14 -8.51 -6.08
CA ARG A 20 10.64 -9.73 -6.72
C ARG A 20 11.79 -10.35 -7.50
N ALA A 21 12.20 -11.56 -7.14
CA ALA A 21 13.12 -12.36 -7.93
C ALA A 21 12.33 -13.43 -8.67
N ALA A 22 12.62 -13.66 -9.93
CA ALA A 22 11.95 -14.65 -10.75
C ALA A 22 12.94 -15.31 -11.71
N ARG A 23 12.86 -16.64 -11.83
CA ARG A 23 13.56 -17.41 -12.86
C ARG A 23 12.76 -17.45 -14.15
N THR A 24 13.42 -17.81 -15.24
CA THR A 24 12.75 -18.09 -16.52
C THR A 24 11.64 -19.12 -16.34
N GLY A 25 10.44 -18.79 -16.81
CA GLY A 25 9.25 -19.64 -16.67
C GLY A 25 8.43 -19.41 -15.39
N ASP A 26 8.73 -18.38 -14.58
CA ASP A 26 7.97 -18.06 -13.37
C ASP A 26 6.47 -17.82 -13.67
N THR A 27 5.63 -18.62 -13.01
CA THR A 27 4.17 -18.60 -13.18
C THR A 27 3.54 -17.29 -12.73
N ILE A 28 4.05 -16.66 -11.66
CA ILE A 28 3.47 -15.42 -11.13
C ILE A 28 3.74 -14.26 -12.08
N CYS A 29 4.95 -14.15 -12.64
CA CYS A 29 5.27 -13.17 -13.67
C CYS A 29 4.40 -13.34 -14.91
N LYS A 30 4.16 -14.58 -15.36
CA LYS A 30 3.21 -14.85 -16.46
C LYS A 30 1.81 -14.31 -16.15
N LEU A 31 1.26 -14.65 -14.97
CA LEU A 31 -0.07 -14.20 -14.56
C LEU A 31 -0.14 -12.67 -14.37
N MET A 32 0.94 -12.04 -13.92
CA MET A 32 1.04 -10.58 -13.80
C MET A 32 0.98 -9.92 -15.17
N LEU A 33 1.75 -10.41 -16.16
CA LEU A 33 1.73 -9.92 -17.53
C LEU A 33 0.35 -10.09 -18.17
N GLU A 34 -0.28 -11.24 -17.99
CA GLU A 34 -1.66 -11.48 -18.42
C GLU A 34 -2.65 -10.53 -17.76
N SER A 35 -2.47 -10.22 -16.47
CA SER A 35 -3.28 -9.23 -15.74
C SER A 35 -3.18 -7.84 -16.38
N TYR A 36 -1.98 -7.40 -16.76
CA TYR A 36 -1.80 -6.10 -17.41
C TYR A 36 -2.30 -6.09 -18.84
N HIS A 37 -2.10 -7.18 -19.59
CA HIS A 37 -2.57 -7.31 -20.98
C HIS A 37 -4.10 -7.16 -21.09
N ASN A 38 -4.82 -7.68 -20.10
CA ASN A 38 -6.28 -7.66 -20.06
C ASN A 38 -6.87 -6.41 -19.37
N ASP A 39 -6.04 -5.44 -19.00
CA ASP A 39 -6.46 -4.25 -18.25
C ASP A 39 -6.14 -2.96 -19.02
N ARG A 40 -6.76 -1.85 -18.59
CA ARG A 40 -6.57 -0.53 -19.18
C ARG A 40 -6.29 0.49 -18.10
N PHE A 41 -5.34 1.37 -18.36
CA PHE A 41 -5.05 2.49 -17.47
C PHE A 41 -6.19 3.52 -17.46
N ILE A 42 -6.82 3.77 -18.60
CA ILE A 42 -8.02 4.63 -18.71
C ILE A 42 -9.23 3.72 -18.90
N LEU A 43 -10.17 3.81 -17.96
CA LEU A 43 -11.41 3.04 -17.97
C LEU A 43 -12.41 3.61 -18.98
N LYS A 44 -13.45 2.83 -19.30
CA LYS A 44 -14.48 3.23 -20.29
C LYS A 44 -15.20 4.53 -19.92
N ASN A 45 -15.26 4.87 -18.64
CA ASN A 45 -15.88 6.09 -18.13
C ASN A 45 -14.91 7.29 -18.04
N GLY A 46 -13.66 7.12 -18.50
CA GLY A 46 -12.63 8.16 -18.45
C GLY A 46 -11.82 8.20 -17.15
N ASP A 47 -12.19 7.42 -16.12
CA ASP A 47 -11.44 7.36 -14.86
C ASP A 47 -10.11 6.60 -15.02
N LEU A 48 -9.15 6.90 -14.14
CA LEU A 48 -7.87 6.19 -14.09
C LEU A 48 -7.95 4.93 -13.25
N ASN A 49 -7.41 3.84 -13.77
CA ASN A 49 -7.15 2.61 -13.04
C ASN A 49 -5.82 2.71 -12.29
N LEU A 50 -5.90 2.98 -10.99
CA LEU A 50 -4.74 3.14 -10.11
C LEU A 50 -4.37 1.86 -9.33
N VAL A 51 -4.84 0.69 -9.78
CA VAL A 51 -4.49 -0.59 -9.14
C VAL A 51 -2.99 -0.85 -9.28
N THR A 52 -2.30 -0.90 -8.14
CA THR A 52 -0.83 -1.02 -8.06
C THR A 52 -0.35 -2.44 -8.34
N VAL A 53 0.94 -2.57 -8.67
CA VAL A 53 1.62 -3.87 -8.86
C VAL A 53 1.48 -4.77 -7.62
N CYS A 54 1.63 -4.20 -6.41
CA CYS A 54 1.50 -4.90 -5.14
C CYS A 54 0.09 -5.48 -4.95
N VAL A 55 -0.95 -4.71 -5.28
CA VAL A 55 -2.36 -5.16 -5.19
C VAL A 55 -2.62 -6.29 -6.18
N ARG A 56 -2.14 -6.16 -7.43
CA ARG A 56 -2.30 -7.18 -8.48
C ARG A 56 -1.65 -8.50 -8.08
N GLU A 57 -0.38 -8.45 -7.70
CA GLU A 57 0.36 -9.68 -7.37
C GLU A 57 -0.18 -10.33 -6.10
N THR A 58 -0.55 -9.54 -5.09
CA THR A 58 -1.23 -10.05 -3.90
C THR A 58 -2.52 -10.80 -4.28
N ALA A 59 -3.34 -10.22 -5.17
CA ALA A 59 -4.59 -10.86 -5.60
C ALA A 59 -4.33 -12.18 -6.34
N ILE A 60 -3.29 -12.25 -7.18
CA ILE A 60 -2.87 -13.47 -7.87
C ILE A 60 -2.40 -14.52 -6.86
N LEU A 61 -1.46 -14.17 -5.98
CA LEU A 61 -0.93 -15.09 -4.98
C LEU A 61 -2.02 -15.60 -4.02
N LYS A 62 -2.99 -14.77 -3.64
CA LYS A 62 -4.13 -15.19 -2.82
C LYS A 62 -5.00 -16.24 -3.51
N LYS A 63 -5.25 -16.08 -4.83
CA LYS A 63 -5.97 -17.10 -5.61
C LYS A 63 -5.22 -18.45 -5.64
N LEU A 64 -3.90 -18.41 -5.47
CA LEU A 64 -3.02 -19.58 -5.44
C LEU A 64 -2.73 -20.09 -4.01
N GLY A 65 -3.35 -19.52 -2.98
CA GLY A 65 -3.29 -20.02 -1.60
C GLY A 65 -2.50 -19.18 -0.60
N LEU A 66 -2.01 -17.99 -0.99
CA LEU A 66 -1.34 -17.08 -0.04
C LEU A 66 -2.28 -16.66 1.10
N LYS A 67 -1.79 -16.80 2.34
CA LYS A 67 -2.43 -16.20 3.52
C LYS A 67 -1.75 -14.87 3.84
N CYS A 68 -2.53 -13.80 3.87
CA CYS A 68 -2.07 -12.46 4.26
C CYS A 68 -1.95 -12.36 5.78
N ASN A 69 -0.89 -12.94 6.35
CA ASN A 69 -0.64 -13.02 7.80
C ASN A 69 0.82 -12.70 8.18
N ASN A 70 1.61 -12.19 7.23
CA ASN A 70 3.02 -11.84 7.42
C ASN A 70 3.93 -13.01 7.86
N THR A 71 3.57 -14.26 7.58
CA THR A 71 4.43 -15.43 7.86
C THR A 71 5.14 -15.89 6.59
N LEU A 72 6.34 -16.48 6.76
CA LEU A 72 7.09 -17.10 5.67
C LEU A 72 6.27 -18.23 5.04
N GLN A 73 6.07 -18.17 3.73
CA GLN A 73 5.22 -19.11 2.99
C GLN A 73 5.83 -19.40 1.62
N VAL A 74 5.48 -20.55 1.03
CA VAL A 74 5.77 -20.87 -0.38
C VAL A 74 4.44 -21.05 -1.09
N VAL A 75 4.24 -20.32 -2.18
CA VAL A 75 3.00 -20.30 -2.98
C VAL A 75 3.37 -20.38 -4.44
N ALA A 76 2.92 -21.42 -5.15
CA ALA A 76 3.22 -21.63 -6.57
C ALA A 76 4.71 -21.43 -6.89
N ASP A 77 5.57 -22.17 -6.18
CA ASP A 77 7.04 -22.11 -6.27
C ASP A 77 7.68 -20.74 -6.01
N THR A 78 6.94 -19.81 -5.38
CA THR A 78 7.44 -18.50 -4.96
C THR A 78 7.47 -18.41 -3.44
N THR A 79 8.65 -18.12 -2.89
CA THR A 79 8.79 -17.85 -1.45
C THR A 79 8.33 -16.42 -1.14
N VAL A 80 7.40 -16.29 -0.20
CA VAL A 80 6.90 -15.00 0.31
C VAL A 80 7.47 -14.76 1.70
N TYR A 81 8.42 -13.84 1.81
CA TYR A 81 9.07 -13.49 3.07
C TYR A 81 8.23 -12.52 3.92
N PRO A 82 8.30 -12.61 5.25
CA PRO A 82 7.77 -11.58 6.14
C PRO A 82 8.38 -10.20 5.90
N THR A 83 7.71 -9.15 6.39
CA THR A 83 8.14 -7.76 6.25
C THR A 83 9.55 -7.49 6.79
N ASP A 84 9.99 -8.14 7.87
CA ASP A 84 11.28 -7.85 8.51
C ASP A 84 12.51 -8.19 7.66
N TYR A 85 12.35 -9.01 6.61
CA TYR A 85 13.42 -9.34 5.68
C TYR A 85 13.77 -8.18 4.72
N PHE A 86 12.76 -7.51 4.15
CA PHE A 86 12.99 -6.53 3.07
C PHE A 86 12.29 -5.19 3.30
N CYS A 87 11.21 -5.16 4.08
CA CYS A 87 10.42 -3.95 4.32
C CYS A 87 10.12 -3.78 5.83
N PRO A 88 11.14 -3.66 6.70
CA PRO A 88 10.96 -3.53 8.14
C PRO A 88 10.36 -2.19 8.57
N LEU A 89 10.29 -1.21 7.66
CA LEU A 89 9.64 0.09 7.88
C LEU A 89 8.16 0.01 7.48
N ASP A 90 7.28 0.23 8.44
CA ASP A 90 5.85 0.42 8.21
C ASP A 90 5.58 1.87 7.80
N TYR A 91 5.20 2.09 6.54
CA TYR A 91 4.94 3.43 5.99
C TYR A 91 3.73 4.15 6.60
N LEU A 92 2.80 3.43 7.23
CA LEU A 92 1.62 3.99 7.88
C LEU A 92 1.93 4.51 9.29
N THR A 93 2.84 3.86 10.00
CA THR A 93 3.22 4.23 11.38
C THR A 93 4.58 4.91 11.48
N ASN A 94 5.37 4.86 10.40
CA ASN A 94 6.76 5.27 10.33
C ASN A 94 7.68 4.55 11.34
N LYS A 95 7.24 3.40 11.86
CA LYS A 95 8.02 2.56 12.77
C LYS A 95 8.87 1.59 11.97
N ILE A 96 10.14 1.49 12.35
CA ILE A 96 11.06 0.51 11.79
C ILE A 96 11.39 -0.55 12.84
N LYS A 97 11.36 -1.82 12.44
CA LYS A 97 11.80 -2.95 13.26
C LYS A 97 12.89 -3.73 12.54
N ILE A 98 14.14 -3.35 12.78
CA ILE A 98 15.32 -4.04 12.24
C ILE A 98 15.52 -5.33 13.05
N THR A 99 15.81 -6.42 12.34
CA THR A 99 16.14 -7.73 12.92
C THR A 99 17.39 -8.29 12.25
N GLU A 100 17.88 -9.44 12.70
CA GLU A 100 18.95 -10.19 12.03
C GLU A 100 18.59 -10.65 10.61
N ASN A 101 17.30 -10.74 10.28
CA ASN A 101 16.81 -11.09 8.95
C ASN A 101 16.80 -9.89 7.99
N THR A 102 17.02 -8.66 8.47
CA THR A 102 16.83 -7.48 7.63
C THR A 102 17.94 -7.34 6.59
N HIS A 103 17.57 -7.51 5.33
CA HIS A 103 18.44 -7.37 4.16
C HIS A 103 18.28 -6.03 3.44
N SER A 104 17.14 -5.36 3.58
CA SER A 104 16.90 -4.05 2.97
C SER A 104 15.83 -3.25 3.72
N ILE A 105 15.74 -1.97 3.40
CA ILE A 105 14.75 -1.04 3.96
C ILE A 105 14.14 -0.22 2.81
N HIS A 106 12.82 -0.30 2.65
CA HIS A 106 12.10 0.59 1.75
C HIS A 106 11.83 1.93 2.45
N HIS A 107 12.46 3.01 1.99
CA HIS A 107 12.41 4.31 2.68
C HIS A 107 11.18 5.19 2.38
N TYR A 108 10.29 4.77 1.47
CA TYR A 108 9.02 5.46 1.13
C TYR A 108 9.13 6.99 1.01
N ALA A 109 10.05 7.47 0.17
CA ALA A 109 10.31 8.91 0.01
C ALA A 109 9.04 9.71 -0.37
N ALA A 110 8.12 9.11 -1.13
CA ALA A 110 6.81 9.66 -1.48
C ALA A 110 6.86 11.10 -2.02
N THR A 111 7.89 11.42 -2.82
CA THR A 111 8.18 12.79 -3.31
C THR A 111 7.11 13.37 -4.22
N TRP A 112 6.14 12.56 -4.65
CA TRP A 112 4.98 12.97 -5.43
C TRP A 112 3.83 13.53 -4.57
N TYR A 113 3.93 13.50 -3.25
CA TYR A 113 2.92 14.09 -2.37
C TYR A 113 2.95 15.62 -2.43
N SER A 114 1.77 16.21 -2.42
CA SER A 114 1.60 17.65 -2.22
C SER A 114 1.86 18.03 -0.76
N GLN A 115 2.20 19.31 -0.52
CA GLN A 115 2.36 19.84 0.85
C GLN A 115 1.12 19.59 1.72
N LYS A 116 -0.08 19.59 1.11
CA LYS A 116 -1.35 19.28 1.80
C LYS A 116 -1.40 17.83 2.27
N GLU A 117 -0.97 16.89 1.43
CA GLU A 117 -0.93 15.46 1.77
C GLU A 117 0.14 15.16 2.81
N ASP A 118 1.32 15.76 2.69
CA ASP A 118 2.38 15.66 3.70
C ASP A 118 1.92 16.21 5.06
N PHE A 119 1.23 17.35 5.07
CA PHE A 119 0.63 17.90 6.28
C PHE A 119 -0.39 16.94 6.89
N ALA A 120 -1.31 16.41 6.09
CA ALA A 120 -2.32 15.46 6.55
C ALA A 120 -1.68 14.19 7.15
N LYS A 121 -0.65 13.64 6.48
CA LYS A 121 0.11 12.48 6.95
C LYS A 121 0.82 12.75 8.27
N ALA A 122 1.57 13.85 8.36
CA ALA A 122 2.28 14.23 9.58
C ALA A 122 1.33 14.48 10.76
N TYR A 123 0.20 15.13 10.50
CA TYR A 123 -0.79 15.42 11.53
C TYR A 123 -1.54 14.16 11.98
N ARG A 124 -1.91 13.27 11.04
CA ARG A 124 -2.44 11.93 11.35
C ARG A 124 -1.51 11.18 12.30
N LEU A 125 -0.21 11.11 12.00
CA LEU A 125 0.78 10.40 12.82
C LEU A 125 0.85 10.96 14.25
N LYS A 126 0.72 12.28 14.42
CA LYS A 126 0.66 12.91 15.74
C LYS A 126 -0.61 12.52 16.49
N LEU A 127 -1.77 12.61 15.85
CA LEU A 127 -3.07 12.32 16.46
C LEU A 127 -3.25 10.83 16.78
N ALA A 128 -2.75 9.93 15.93
CA ALA A 128 -2.85 8.48 16.12
C ALA A 128 -2.11 7.96 17.35
N LYS A 129 -1.29 8.79 18.02
CA LYS A 129 -0.68 8.47 19.32
C LYS A 129 -1.68 8.52 20.48
N VAL A 130 -2.80 9.23 20.31
CA VAL A 130 -3.77 9.53 21.39
C VAL A 130 -5.20 9.18 20.99
N LEU A 131 -5.52 9.23 19.71
CA LEU A 131 -6.85 8.97 19.16
C LEU A 131 -6.88 7.68 18.33
N PRO A 132 -8.03 7.00 18.25
CA PRO A 132 -8.24 5.92 17.30
C PRO A 132 -7.89 6.34 15.87
N THR A 133 -7.25 5.46 15.09
CA THR A 133 -6.71 5.78 13.76
C THR A 133 -7.77 6.36 12.81
N ARG A 134 -8.99 5.83 12.85
CA ARG A 134 -10.11 6.34 12.03
C ARG A 134 -10.47 7.79 12.36
N ILE A 135 -10.41 8.18 13.63
CA ILE A 135 -10.69 9.55 14.06
C ILE A 135 -9.52 10.45 13.66
N ALA A 136 -8.28 10.00 13.90
CA ALA A 136 -7.08 10.72 13.48
C ALA A 136 -7.07 11.02 11.98
N ASP A 137 -7.49 10.05 11.15
CA ASP A 137 -7.64 10.21 9.68
C ASP A 137 -8.68 11.26 9.29
N LEU A 138 -9.85 11.25 9.95
CA LEU A 138 -10.90 12.22 9.68
C LEU A 138 -10.46 13.64 10.05
N VAL A 139 -9.88 13.80 11.23
CA VAL A 139 -9.45 15.10 11.76
C VAL A 139 -8.28 15.64 10.93
N SER A 140 -7.31 14.81 10.57
CA SER A 140 -6.16 15.24 9.76
C SER A 140 -6.57 15.68 8.36
N ALA A 141 -7.45 14.92 7.71
CA ALA A 141 -7.97 15.28 6.39
C ALA A 141 -8.77 16.59 6.45
N PHE A 142 -9.63 16.77 7.46
CA PHE A 142 -10.38 18.00 7.65
C PHE A 142 -9.47 19.22 7.84
N TRP A 143 -8.48 19.11 8.74
CA TRP A 143 -7.51 20.18 8.99
C TRP A 143 -6.66 20.51 7.76
N ALA A 144 -6.25 19.51 6.99
CA ALA A 144 -5.52 19.73 5.76
C ALA A 144 -6.35 20.53 4.73
N ILE A 145 -7.64 20.19 4.58
CA ILE A 145 -8.53 20.94 3.69
C ILE A 145 -8.74 22.35 4.21
N MET A 146 -9.03 22.55 5.50
CA MET A 146 -9.20 23.89 6.06
C MET A 146 -7.97 24.77 5.83
N LYS A 147 -6.76 24.23 6.06
CA LYS A 147 -5.51 24.98 5.97
C LYS A 147 -5.14 25.38 4.54
N TYR A 148 -5.37 24.51 3.55
CA TYR A 148 -4.89 24.70 2.18
C TYR A 148 -5.99 25.07 1.18
N ASP A 149 -7.23 24.60 1.41
CA ASP A 149 -8.36 24.82 0.50
C ASP A 149 -9.40 25.80 1.09
N GLY A 150 -9.31 26.12 2.39
CA GLY A 150 -10.18 27.06 3.09
C GLY A 150 -11.42 26.43 3.75
N PHE A 151 -12.02 27.17 4.68
CA PHE A 151 -13.13 26.71 5.53
C PHE A 151 -14.36 26.25 4.74
N PHE A 152 -14.79 27.02 3.72
CA PHE A 152 -15.98 26.69 2.94
C PHE A 152 -15.85 25.36 2.17
N LYS A 153 -14.68 25.08 1.58
CA LYS A 153 -14.41 23.80 0.91
C LYS A 153 -14.38 22.62 1.89
N ALA A 154 -13.90 22.84 3.12
CA ALA A 154 -13.92 21.81 4.16
C ALA A 154 -15.35 21.44 4.56
N LEU A 155 -16.24 22.42 4.73
CA LEU A 155 -17.66 22.19 5.02
C LEU A 155 -18.38 21.50 3.85
N GLU A 156 -18.12 21.91 2.60
CA GLU A 156 -18.73 21.28 1.42
C GLU A 156 -18.37 19.79 1.31
N LYS A 157 -17.10 19.44 1.56
CA LYS A 157 -16.64 18.05 1.51
C LYS A 157 -17.22 17.21 2.64
N LEU A 158 -17.38 17.78 3.85
CA LEU A 158 -18.10 17.12 4.94
C LEU A 158 -19.56 16.87 4.55
N ARG A 159 -20.25 17.88 4.02
CA ARG A 159 -21.65 17.75 3.58
C ARG A 159 -21.84 16.65 2.53
N LYS A 160 -20.97 16.60 1.50
CA LYS A 160 -21.01 15.53 0.47
C LYS A 160 -20.80 14.13 1.07
N LYS A 161 -19.93 14.00 2.07
CA LYS A 161 -19.67 12.70 2.75
C LYS A 161 -20.87 12.18 3.54
N PHE A 162 -21.70 13.07 4.10
CA PHE A 162 -22.93 12.69 4.80
C PHE A 162 -24.12 12.52 3.85
N SER A 163 -24.14 13.22 2.72
CA SER A 163 -25.21 13.11 1.72
C SER A 163 -25.13 11.82 0.89
N ASN A 164 -23.95 11.20 0.74
CA ASN A 164 -23.79 9.91 0.03
C ASN A 164 -24.04 8.68 0.93
N LYS A 165 -24.66 8.88 2.11
CA LYS A 165 -25.01 7.81 3.06
C LYS A 165 -26.53 7.62 3.25
N THR A 166 -27.33 8.30 2.46
CA THR A 166 -28.79 8.13 2.28
C THR A 166 -29.05 7.70 0.85
#